data_AF-A0A524J3X8-F1
#
_entry.id   AF-A0A524J3X8-F1
#
_cell.length_a   1.000
_cell.length_b   1.000
_cell.length_c   1.000
_cell.angle_alpha   90.00
_cell.angle_beta   90.00
_cell.angle_gamma   90.00
#
_symmetry.space_group_name_H-M   'P 1'
#
loop_
_entity.id
_entity.type
_entity.pdbx_description
1 polymer ?
#
loop_
_entity_poly.entity_id
_entity_poly.type
_entity_poly.pdbx_seq_one_letter_code
_entity_poly.pdbx_strand_id
1 'polypeptide(L)'
;MTENPAPVFILACIACGKTVSGIEKSCPRCGASFDEVRFECPFCGELVLLDSSKCGACGTEFSVFAELVDENSSVVLDGPENDVSQAQGPDIMEYECPACGKPVSANDNECPSCGAKFSEG
;
A
#
# COMPACT_ATOMS: atom_id res chain seq x y z
N MET A 1 3.79 23.39 27.31
CA MET A 1 3.39 21.97 27.26
C MET A 1 3.24 21.63 25.78
N THR A 2 4.33 21.26 25.13
CA THR A 2 4.33 20.81 23.74
C THR A 2 4.07 19.31 23.75
N GLU A 3 2.80 18.92 23.73
CA GLU A 3 2.42 17.55 23.38
C GLU A 3 2.80 17.35 21.91
N ASN A 4 3.84 16.55 21.69
CA ASN A 4 4.16 15.99 20.40
C ASN A 4 3.05 14.96 20.10
N PRO A 5 2.14 15.19 19.13
CA PRO A 5 1.11 14.21 18.86
C PRO A 5 1.79 12.95 18.34
N ALA A 6 1.66 11.85 19.09
CA ALA A 6 2.11 10.54 18.65
C ALA A 6 1.58 10.28 17.23
N PRO A 7 2.39 9.70 16.33
CA PRO A 7 1.94 9.42 14.97
C PRO A 7 0.65 8.61 15.04
N VAL A 8 -0.43 9.19 14.53
CA VAL A 8 -1.72 8.53 14.48
C VAL A 8 -1.62 7.51 13.35
N PHE A 9 -1.22 6.29 13.68
CA PHE A 9 -1.23 5.18 12.73
C PHE A 9 -2.69 4.86 12.38
N ILE A 10 -3.10 5.29 11.19
CA ILE A 10 -4.45 5.09 10.70
C ILE A 10 -4.55 3.69 10.10
N LEU A 11 -5.18 2.76 10.83
CA LEU A 11 -5.44 1.40 10.38
C LEU A 11 -6.92 1.22 10.01
N ALA A 12 -7.24 0.46 8.98
CA ALA A 12 -8.61 0.12 8.62
C ALA A 12 -9.02 -1.25 9.21
N CYS A 13 -10.17 -1.31 9.86
CA CYS A 13 -10.74 -2.57 10.34
C CYS A 13 -11.08 -3.47 9.14
N ILE A 14 -10.43 -4.63 9.03
CA ILE A 14 -10.65 -5.59 7.94
C ILE A 14 -12.11 -6.10 7.86
N ALA A 15 -12.83 -6.14 8.97
CA ALA A 15 -14.20 -6.65 9.02
C ALA A 15 -15.25 -5.66 8.50
N CYS A 16 -15.05 -4.35 8.70
CA CYS A 16 -16.09 -3.34 8.39
C CYS A 16 -15.59 -2.08 7.69
N GLY A 17 -14.29 -1.98 7.41
CA GLY A 17 -13.65 -0.83 6.76
C GLY A 17 -13.52 0.42 7.62
N LYS A 18 -13.96 0.42 8.89
CA LYS A 18 -13.82 1.59 9.76
C LYS A 18 -12.35 1.85 10.09
N THR A 19 -11.95 3.09 9.90
CA THR A 19 -10.70 3.66 10.40
C THR A 19 -10.62 3.63 11.92
N VAL A 20 -9.53 3.08 12.45
CA VAL A 20 -9.21 2.95 13.87
C VAL A 20 -7.80 3.50 14.16
N SER A 21 -7.55 3.88 15.41
CA SER A 21 -6.25 4.40 15.85
C SER A 21 -5.23 3.29 16.08
N GLY A 22 -5.65 2.03 16.12
CA GLY A 22 -4.78 0.86 16.27
C GLY A 22 -4.37 0.53 17.70
N ILE A 23 -4.80 1.34 18.67
CA ILE A 23 -4.53 1.13 20.11
C ILE A 23 -5.67 0.38 20.81
N GLU A 24 -6.83 0.27 20.17
CA GLU A 24 -8.00 -0.41 20.72
C GLU A 24 -7.86 -1.94 20.55
N LYS A 25 -8.38 -2.73 21.50
CA LYS A 25 -8.40 -4.20 21.40
C LYS A 25 -9.48 -4.74 20.46
N SER A 26 -10.47 -3.92 20.12
CA SER A 26 -11.59 -4.29 19.26
C SER A 26 -12.12 -3.08 18.50
N CYS A 27 -12.72 -3.32 17.33
CA CYS A 27 -13.28 -2.28 16.50
C CYS A 27 -14.50 -1.64 17.17
N PRO A 28 -14.53 -0.31 17.38
CA PRO A 28 -15.65 0.37 18.05
C PRO A 28 -16.94 0.41 17.22
N ARG A 29 -16.90 0.03 15.94
CA ARG A 29 -18.10 0.00 15.07
C ARG A 29 -18.72 -1.38 14.95
N CYS A 30 -17.92 -2.42 14.79
CA CYS A 30 -18.42 -3.77 14.51
C CYS A 30 -18.10 -4.79 15.60
N GLY A 31 -17.27 -4.43 16.59
CA GLY A 31 -16.88 -5.33 17.68
C GLY A 31 -15.83 -6.38 17.29
N ALA A 32 -15.32 -6.39 16.06
CA ALA A 32 -14.26 -7.32 15.65
C ALA A 32 -13.02 -7.16 16.53
N SER A 33 -12.53 -8.27 17.08
CA SER A 33 -11.33 -8.30 17.91
C SER A 33 -10.06 -8.18 17.06
N PHE A 34 -9.07 -7.43 17.53
CA PHE A 34 -7.76 -7.32 16.87
C PHE A 34 -6.74 -8.35 17.39
N ASP A 35 -7.09 -9.10 18.43
CA ASP A 35 -6.31 -10.20 19.01
C ASP A 35 -6.08 -11.35 18.01
N GLU A 36 -6.98 -11.51 17.03
CA GLU A 36 -6.94 -12.61 16.07
C GLU A 36 -6.12 -12.30 14.81
N VAL A 37 -5.48 -11.13 14.76
CA VAL A 37 -4.63 -10.75 13.63
C VAL A 37 -3.36 -11.61 13.66
N ARG A 38 -3.10 -12.30 12.54
CA ARG A 38 -1.91 -13.10 12.33
C ARG A 38 -1.03 -12.49 11.26
N PHE A 39 0.28 -12.60 11.45
CA PHE A 39 1.30 -12.14 10.51
C PHE A 39 2.10 -13.34 10.01
N GLU A 40 2.66 -13.23 8.81
CA GLU A 40 3.54 -14.27 8.27
C GLU A 40 4.94 -14.13 8.88
N CYS A 41 5.49 -15.22 9.40
CA CYS A 41 6.87 -15.25 9.86
C CYS A 41 7.80 -15.00 8.66
N PRO A 42 8.68 -13.97 8.69
CA PRO A 42 9.52 -13.63 7.54
C PRO A 42 10.58 -14.69 7.20
N PHE A 43 10.79 -15.67 8.09
CA PHE A 43 11.79 -16.73 7.91
C PHE A 43 11.21 -18.04 7.39
N CYS A 44 9.97 -18.38 7.73
CA CYS A 44 9.36 -19.66 7.37
C CYS A 44 7.94 -19.56 6.78
N GLY A 45 7.32 -18.38 6.79
CA GLY A 45 5.97 -18.14 6.27
C GLY A 45 4.84 -18.59 7.20
N GLU A 46 5.13 -19.17 8.36
CA GLU A 46 4.08 -19.61 9.31
C GLU A 46 3.33 -18.42 9.91
N LEU A 47 2.02 -18.57 10.13
CA LEU A 47 1.20 -17.53 10.74
C LEU A 47 1.46 -17.42 12.25
N VAL A 48 1.86 -16.24 12.70
CA VAL A 48 2.17 -15.92 14.10
C VAL A 48 1.24 -14.85 14.66
N LEU A 49 0.97 -14.91 15.97
CA LEU A 49 0.15 -13.90 16.67
C LEU A 49 0.99 -12.67 17.00
N LEU A 50 0.34 -11.51 17.07
CA LEU A 50 0.99 -10.21 17.39
C LEU A 50 1.78 -10.27 18.71
N ASP A 51 1.24 -10.91 19.74
CA ASP A 51 1.87 -11.01 21.06
C ASP A 51 2.86 -12.18 21.21
N SER A 52 3.12 -12.95 20.15
CA SER A 52 4.08 -14.05 20.23
C SER A 52 5.51 -13.52 20.28
N SER A 53 6.30 -13.93 21.28
CA SER A 53 7.74 -13.58 21.35
C SER A 53 8.64 -14.46 20.46
N LYS A 54 8.10 -15.55 19.91
CA LYS A 54 8.82 -16.46 18.99
C LYS A 54 7.88 -17.18 18.03
N CYS A 55 8.41 -17.63 16.90
CA CYS A 55 7.69 -18.48 15.97
C CYS A 55 7.55 -19.91 16.53
N GLY A 56 6.34 -20.47 16.52
CA GLY A 56 6.08 -21.84 16.94
C GLY A 56 6.58 -22.93 15.97
N ALA A 57 6.76 -22.59 14.70
CA ALA A 57 7.22 -23.54 13.67
C ALA A 57 8.74 -23.59 13.52
N CYS A 58 9.40 -22.45 13.32
CA CYS A 58 10.85 -22.39 13.10
C CYS A 58 11.67 -22.02 14.34
N GLY A 59 11.03 -21.52 15.40
CA GLY A 59 11.70 -21.14 16.64
C GLY A 59 12.37 -19.77 16.66
N THR A 60 12.28 -18.97 15.57
CA THR A 60 12.87 -17.63 15.56
C THR A 60 12.27 -16.75 16.66
N GLU A 61 13.13 -16.15 17.48
CA GLU A 61 12.74 -15.19 18.53
C GLU A 61 12.59 -13.79 17.94
N PHE A 62 11.43 -13.16 18.15
CA PHE A 62 11.13 -11.82 17.62
C PHE A 62 11.65 -10.70 18.51
N SER A 63 11.87 -10.98 19.80
CA SER A 63 12.35 -9.99 20.79
C SER A 63 13.69 -9.38 20.42
N VAL A 64 14.57 -10.12 19.73
CA VAL A 64 15.88 -9.63 19.28
C VAL A 64 15.76 -8.47 18.28
N PHE A 65 14.66 -8.42 17.53
CA PHE A 65 14.44 -7.40 16.51
C PHE A 65 13.64 -6.22 17.05
N ALA A 66 12.88 -6.40 18.14
CA ALA A 66 12.10 -5.33 18.77
C ALA A 66 12.99 -4.22 19.36
N GLU A 67 14.18 -4.56 19.86
CA GLU A 67 15.12 -3.56 20.42
C GLU A 67 15.74 -2.64 19.37
N LEU A 68 15.68 -3.01 18.09
CA LEU A 68 16.19 -2.21 16.98
C LEU A 68 15.13 -1.26 16.38
N VAL A 69 13.86 -1.43 16.77
CA VAL A 69 12.78 -0.56 16.33
C VAL A 69 12.59 0.51 17.39
N ASP A 70 13.22 1.66 17.17
CA ASP A 70 12.99 2.85 18.00
C ASP A 70 11.49 3.21 17.88
N GLU A 71 10.77 3.39 19.01
CA GLU A 71 9.34 3.75 19.00
C GLU A 71 9.07 5.09 18.28
N ASN A 72 10.13 5.88 18.06
CA ASN A 72 10.10 7.13 17.30
C ASN A 72 10.55 6.98 15.84
N SER A 73 10.85 5.75 15.37
CA SER A 73 11.01 5.46 13.94
C SER A 73 9.65 5.51 13.27
N SER A 74 9.25 6.71 12.85
CA SER A 74 8.24 6.87 11.83
C SER A 74 8.76 6.20 10.55
N VAL A 75 8.39 4.94 10.34
CA VAL A 75 8.50 4.33 9.02
C VAL A 75 7.53 5.07 8.11
N VAL A 76 8.07 5.79 7.13
CA VAL A 76 7.27 6.31 6.02
C VAL A 76 6.84 5.07 5.24
N LEU A 77 5.60 4.62 5.45
CA LEU A 77 5.03 3.45 4.80
C LEU A 77 4.66 3.74 3.34
N ASP A 78 4.41 5.01 3.03
CA ASP A 78 4.62 5.50 1.69
C ASP A 78 6.13 5.38 1.43
N GLY A 79 6.51 4.61 0.41
CA GLY A 79 7.87 4.74 -0.15
C GLY A 79 8.19 6.21 -0.43
N PRO A 80 9.45 6.59 -0.72
CA PRO A 80 9.79 7.98 -1.00
C PRO A 80 8.70 8.51 -1.92
N GLU A 81 7.97 9.52 -1.44
CA GLU A 81 6.92 10.16 -2.22
C GLU A 81 7.56 10.36 -3.56
N ASN A 82 7.12 9.55 -4.52
CA ASN A 82 7.61 9.69 -5.87
C ASN A 82 6.90 10.98 -6.23
N ASP A 83 7.59 12.07 -5.97
CA ASP A 83 7.17 13.42 -6.16
C ASP A 83 6.75 13.46 -7.63
N VAL A 84 5.45 13.26 -7.86
CA VAL A 84 4.82 13.51 -9.15
C VAL A 84 4.66 15.02 -9.22
N SER A 85 5.78 15.72 -9.13
CA SER A 85 5.90 17.16 -9.34
C SER A 85 7.25 17.47 -9.97
N GLN A 86 7.67 16.64 -10.94
CA GLN A 86 8.36 17.15 -12.12
C GLN A 86 8.34 16.17 -13.30
N ALA A 87 7.16 16.03 -13.91
CA ALA A 87 7.08 15.88 -15.35
C ALA A 87 6.04 16.88 -15.86
N GLN A 88 6.49 18.08 -16.21
CA GLN A 88 5.87 18.79 -17.32
C GLN A 88 6.15 17.96 -18.59
N GLY A 89 5.46 16.84 -18.73
CA GLY A 89 5.17 16.28 -20.04
C GLY A 89 4.01 17.08 -20.62
N PRO A 90 4.00 17.43 -21.92
CA PRO A 90 2.79 17.94 -22.54
C PRO A 90 1.67 16.94 -22.26
N ASP A 91 0.47 17.46 -21.97
CA ASP A 91 -0.78 16.70 -21.88
C ASP A 91 -1.00 15.99 -23.23
N ILE A 92 -0.34 14.84 -23.40
CA ILE A 92 -0.55 13.95 -24.51
C ILE A 92 -1.69 13.04 -24.05
N MET A 93 -2.91 13.42 -24.41
CA MET A 93 -4.01 12.47 -24.42
C MET A 93 -3.60 11.31 -25.35
N GLU A 94 -3.02 10.26 -24.78
CA GLU A 94 -2.70 9.03 -25.50
C GLU A 94 -4.00 8.27 -25.75
N TYR A 95 -4.40 8.22 -27.01
CA TYR A 95 -5.52 7.40 -27.45
C TYR A 95 -5.00 6.02 -27.81
N GLU A 96 -5.78 4.96 -27.65
CA GLU A 96 -5.39 3.62 -28.07
C GLU A 96 -5.99 3.29 -29.43
N CYS A 97 -5.21 2.67 -30.31
CA CYS A 97 -5.70 2.22 -31.61
C CYS A 97 -6.69 1.05 -31.43
N PRO A 98 -7.97 1.15 -31.85
CA PRO A 98 -8.95 0.08 -31.70
C PRO A 98 -8.62 -1.20 -32.48
N ALA A 99 -7.71 -1.13 -33.46
CA ALA A 99 -7.31 -2.30 -34.24
C ALA A 99 -6.18 -3.11 -33.59
N CYS A 100 -5.32 -2.49 -32.76
CA CYS A 100 -4.13 -3.17 -32.22
C CYS A 100 -3.77 -2.85 -30.76
N GLY A 101 -4.49 -1.95 -30.09
CA GLY A 101 -4.30 -1.59 -28.68
C GLY A 101 -3.03 -0.79 -28.37
N LYS A 102 -2.33 -0.28 -29.39
CA LYS A 102 -1.13 0.54 -29.20
C LYS A 102 -1.47 2.02 -29.10
N PRO A 103 -0.68 2.82 -28.35
CA PRO A 103 -0.91 4.24 -28.21
C PRO A 103 -0.76 4.96 -29.55
N VAL A 104 -1.63 5.93 -29.79
CA VAL A 104 -1.69 6.81 -30.95
C VAL A 104 -2.04 8.22 -30.49
N SER A 105 -1.61 9.23 -31.25
CA SER A 105 -1.86 10.62 -30.94
C SER A 105 -3.25 11.05 -31.41
N ALA A 106 -3.84 12.06 -30.77
CA ALA A 106 -5.13 12.63 -31.15
C ALA A 106 -5.21 13.11 -32.61
N ASN A 107 -4.07 13.49 -33.20
CA ASN A 107 -3.97 14.05 -34.56
C ASN A 107 -3.42 13.02 -35.58
N ASP A 108 -3.16 11.78 -35.17
CA ASP A 108 -2.74 10.76 -36.11
C ASP A 108 -3.92 10.37 -37.01
N ASN A 109 -3.71 10.41 -38.33
CA ASN A 109 -4.70 9.95 -39.31
C ASN A 109 -4.55 8.43 -39.58
N GLU A 110 -3.44 7.85 -39.14
CA GLU A 110 -3.15 6.43 -39.25
C GLU A 110 -2.29 5.94 -38.09
N CYS A 111 -2.51 4.71 -37.65
CA CYS A 111 -1.73 4.11 -36.59
C CYS A 111 -0.31 3.80 -37.09
N PRO A 112 0.76 4.35 -36.49
CA PRO A 112 2.13 4.07 -36.91
C PRO A 112 2.55 2.62 -36.66
N SER A 113 1.82 1.89 -35.82
CA SER A 113 2.17 0.52 -35.45
C SER A 113 1.49 -0.57 -36.28
N CYS A 114 0.30 -0.31 -36.83
CA CYS A 114 -0.45 -1.31 -37.60
C CYS A 114 -0.98 -0.79 -38.95
N GLY A 115 -0.87 0.51 -39.23
CA GLY A 115 -1.35 1.14 -40.47
C GLY A 115 -2.85 1.32 -40.55
N ALA A 116 -3.60 1.14 -39.44
CA ALA A 116 -5.05 1.39 -39.43
C ALA A 116 -5.33 2.88 -39.62
N LYS A 117 -6.20 3.24 -40.58
CA LYS A 117 -6.61 4.63 -40.86
C LYS A 117 -7.74 5.06 -39.94
N PHE A 118 -7.57 6.20 -39.28
CA PHE A 118 -8.59 6.84 -38.45
C PHE A 118 -9.36 7.82 -39.32
N SER A 119 -10.67 7.69 -39.38
CA SER A 119 -11.54 8.61 -40.11
C SER A 119 -12.21 9.52 -39.09
N GLU A 120 -11.99 10.83 -39.18
CA GLU A 120 -12.78 11.82 -38.46
C GLU A 120 -14.24 11.70 -38.95
N GLY A 121 -15.15 11.37 -38.02
CA GLY A 121 -16.59 11.36 -38.25
C GLY A 121 -17.24 12.53 -37.55
#